data_AF-A0A840KMI1-F1
#
_entry.id   AF-A0A840KMI1-F1
#
_cell.length_a   1.000
_cell.length_b   1.000
_cell.length_c   1.000
_cell.angle_alpha   90.00
_cell.angle_beta   90.00
_cell.angle_gamma   90.00
#
_symmetry.space_group_name_H-M   'P 1'
#
loop_
_entity.id
_entity.type
_entity.pdbx_description
1 polymer ?
#
loop_
_entity_poly.entity_id
_entity_poly.type
_entity_poly.pdbx_seq_one_letter_code
_entity_poly.pdbx_strand_id
1 'polypeptide(L)'
;MKLLLSLLTGLCLFFQSADIEALRNSYAKANQSVTNTQSFIDLTEKQSSSDAVTSAYKAAAKIMEARITKEKGKRKSFVKSGATSLENIIKSNPNNAELRLIRLSVQENLPKIVGYHSSMKDDKTFILNSYSKQNTGLKNYIKKFASQSKTFTAADRALLK
;
A
#
# COMPACT_ATOMS: atom_id res chain seq x y z
N MET A 1 -24.92 20.24 -27.85
CA MET A 1 -23.81 20.47 -26.90
C MET A 1 -23.80 19.56 -25.66
N LYS A 2 -24.79 18.68 -25.43
CA LYS A 2 -24.80 17.77 -24.27
C LYS A 2 -24.00 16.46 -24.44
N LEU A 3 -23.58 16.13 -25.67
CA LEU A 3 -22.79 14.91 -25.96
C LEU A 3 -21.27 15.12 -25.90
N LEU A 4 -20.80 16.38 -25.98
CA LEU A 4 -19.36 16.70 -25.91
C LEU A 4 -18.83 16.75 -24.47
N LEU A 5 -19.68 17.00 -23.47
CA LEU A 5 -19.26 16.95 -22.06
C LEU A 5 -19.09 15.50 -21.54
N SER A 6 -19.80 14.53 -22.10
CA SER A 6 -19.76 13.13 -21.64
C SER A 6 -18.50 12.38 -22.09
N LEU A 7 -17.84 12.82 -23.17
CA LEU A 7 -16.59 12.20 -23.63
C LEU A 7 -15.37 12.63 -22.80
N LEU A 8 -15.40 13.82 -22.20
CA LEU A 8 -14.27 14.35 -21.43
C LEU A 8 -14.16 13.73 -20.03
N THR A 9 -15.29 13.32 -19.43
CA THR A 9 -15.32 12.67 -18.10
C THR A 9 -14.83 11.22 -18.12
N GLY A 10 -14.87 10.56 -19.28
CA GLY A 10 -14.35 9.19 -19.43
C GLY A 10 -12.82 9.13 -19.32
N LEU A 11 -12.12 10.12 -19.92
CA LEU A 11 -10.65 10.09 -20.02
C LEU A 11 -9.97 10.20 -18.65
N CYS A 12 -10.47 11.04 -17.73
CA CYS A 12 -9.88 11.23 -16.40
C CYS A 12 -9.95 9.99 -15.50
N LEU A 13 -10.97 9.13 -15.64
CA LEU A 13 -11.11 7.92 -14.81
C LEU A 13 -10.12 6.82 -15.21
N PHE A 14 -9.76 6.74 -16.51
CA PHE A 14 -8.76 5.77 -16.98
C PHE A 14 -7.36 6.10 -16.46
N PHE A 15 -6.97 7.38 -16.43
CA PHE A 15 -5.66 7.80 -15.93
C PHE A 15 -5.44 7.42 -14.45
N GLN A 16 -6.44 7.67 -13.58
CA GLN A 16 -6.34 7.32 -12.15
C GLN A 16 -6.19 5.81 -11.91
N SER A 17 -6.82 4.98 -12.76
CA SER A 17 -6.71 3.52 -12.66
C SER A 17 -5.35 2.97 -13.09
N ALA A 18 -4.69 3.62 -14.06
CA ALA A 18 -3.36 3.22 -14.51
C ALA A 18 -2.29 3.55 -13.47
N ASP A 19 -2.40 4.72 -12.83
CA ASP A 19 -1.45 5.18 -11.81
C ASP A 19 -1.46 4.27 -10.58
N ILE A 20 -2.64 3.86 -10.11
CA ILE A 20 -2.74 2.98 -8.94
C ILE A 20 -2.20 1.57 -9.21
N GLU A 21 -2.42 1.01 -10.41
CA GLU A 21 -1.86 -0.29 -10.78
C GLU A 21 -0.34 -0.23 -10.90
N ALA A 22 0.23 0.88 -11.38
CA ALA A 22 1.67 1.08 -11.40
C ALA A 22 2.26 1.07 -9.97
N LEU A 23 1.62 1.76 -9.03
CA LEU A 23 2.00 1.77 -7.62
C LEU A 23 1.94 0.37 -6.99
N ARG A 24 0.83 -0.35 -7.17
CA ARG A 24 0.65 -1.73 -6.67
C ARG A 24 1.74 -2.66 -7.19
N ASN A 25 2.03 -2.59 -8.49
CA ASN A 25 3.02 -3.46 -9.14
C ASN A 25 4.45 -3.14 -8.71
N SER A 26 4.79 -1.86 -8.57
CA SER A 26 6.11 -1.45 -8.09
C SER A 26 6.30 -1.83 -6.63
N TYR A 27 5.31 -1.54 -5.77
CA TYR A 27 5.36 -1.86 -4.34
C TYR A 27 5.48 -3.38 -4.08
N ALA A 28 4.75 -4.22 -4.82
CA ALA A 28 4.84 -5.68 -4.70
C ALA A 28 6.25 -6.24 -4.96
N LYS A 29 7.09 -5.52 -5.70
CA LYS A 29 8.48 -5.90 -6.00
C LYS A 29 9.51 -5.14 -5.17
N ALA A 30 9.09 -4.10 -4.45
CA ALA A 30 10.00 -3.12 -3.86
C ALA A 30 11.00 -3.73 -2.86
N ASN A 31 10.60 -4.78 -2.13
CA ASN A 31 11.46 -5.49 -1.18
C ASN A 31 12.43 -6.50 -1.82
N GLN A 32 12.37 -6.73 -3.14
CA GLN A 32 13.19 -7.76 -3.80
C GLN A 32 14.66 -7.33 -3.96
N SER A 33 14.94 -6.04 -4.18
CA SER A 33 16.31 -5.51 -4.31
C SER A 33 16.39 -4.04 -3.92
N VAL A 34 17.60 -3.51 -3.72
CA VAL A 34 17.82 -2.06 -3.48
C VAL A 34 17.31 -1.24 -4.67
N THR A 35 17.57 -1.69 -5.90
CA THR A 35 17.09 -1.05 -7.13
C THR A 35 15.57 -0.99 -7.17
N ASN A 36 14.87 -2.09 -6.86
CA ASN A 36 13.40 -2.09 -6.80
C ASN A 36 12.85 -1.15 -5.73
N THR A 37 13.54 -1.02 -4.58
CA THR A 37 13.16 -0.05 -3.55
C THR A 37 13.29 1.37 -4.08
N GLN A 38 14.41 1.71 -4.72
CA GLN A 38 14.62 3.04 -5.30
C GLN A 38 13.56 3.35 -6.37
N SER A 39 13.30 2.41 -7.30
CA SER A 39 12.28 2.61 -8.33
C SER A 39 10.88 2.85 -7.77
N PHE A 40 10.55 2.21 -6.63
CA PHE A 40 9.28 2.46 -5.96
C PHE A 40 9.22 3.86 -5.32
N ILE A 41 10.31 4.28 -4.66
CA ILE A 41 10.42 5.64 -4.09
C ILE A 41 10.25 6.68 -5.20
N ASP A 42 11.04 6.59 -6.26
CA ASP A 42 10.98 7.53 -7.40
C ASP A 42 9.59 7.58 -8.05
N LEU A 43 8.91 6.42 -8.14
CA LEU A 43 7.55 6.35 -8.67
C LEU A 43 6.57 7.12 -7.78
N THR A 44 6.66 6.97 -6.46
CA THR A 44 5.76 7.67 -5.51
C THR A 44 6.01 9.17 -5.48
N GLU A 45 7.24 9.63 -5.66
CA GLU A 45 7.59 11.06 -5.72
C GLU A 45 6.99 11.75 -6.96
N LYS A 46 6.90 11.03 -8.08
CA LYS A 46 6.29 11.54 -9.32
C LYS A 46 4.76 11.62 -9.27
N GLN A 47 4.12 10.99 -8.28
CA GLN A 47 2.66 11.04 -8.14
C GLN A 47 2.22 12.43 -7.66
N SER A 48 1.41 13.12 -8.46
CA SER A 48 0.81 14.41 -8.09
C SER A 48 -0.45 14.24 -7.22
N SER A 49 -1.08 13.06 -7.24
CA SER A 49 -2.27 12.79 -6.44
C SER A 49 -1.99 12.88 -4.93
N SER A 50 -2.97 13.43 -4.22
CA SER A 50 -3.05 13.52 -2.76
C SER A 50 -4.17 12.65 -2.18
N ASP A 51 -4.73 11.73 -2.98
CA ASP A 51 -5.69 10.76 -2.47
C ASP A 51 -5.08 9.88 -1.36
N ALA A 52 -5.95 9.29 -0.54
CA ALA A 52 -5.53 8.55 0.64
C ALA A 52 -4.61 7.36 0.30
N VAL A 53 -4.85 6.67 -0.82
CA VAL A 53 -4.10 5.47 -1.19
C VAL A 53 -2.72 5.85 -1.73
N THR A 54 -2.65 6.84 -2.62
CA THR A 54 -1.36 7.39 -3.07
C THR A 54 -0.52 7.92 -1.90
N SER A 55 -1.17 8.62 -0.97
CA SER A 55 -0.51 9.13 0.23
C SER A 55 0.03 8.01 1.13
N ALA A 56 -0.67 6.88 1.22
CA ALA A 56 -0.20 5.71 1.96
C ALA A 56 0.95 5.00 1.26
N TYR A 57 0.96 4.92 -0.07
CA TYR A 57 2.13 4.44 -0.81
C TYR A 57 3.35 5.35 -0.61
N LYS A 58 3.18 6.68 -0.59
CA LYS A 58 4.24 7.63 -0.22
C LYS A 58 4.74 7.41 1.20
N ALA A 59 3.83 7.17 2.16
CA ALA A 59 4.22 6.84 3.53
C ALA A 59 5.00 5.52 3.61
N ALA A 60 4.59 4.49 2.86
CA ALA A 60 5.32 3.23 2.77
C ALA A 60 6.70 3.41 2.11
N ALA A 61 6.80 4.18 1.02
CA ALA A 61 8.08 4.52 0.39
C ALA A 61 9.04 5.18 1.37
N LYS A 62 8.54 6.13 2.18
CA LYS A 62 9.32 6.76 3.25
C LYS A 62 9.85 5.77 4.27
N ILE A 63 9.08 4.75 4.64
CA ILE A 63 9.58 3.66 5.51
C ILE A 63 10.69 2.88 4.79
N MET A 64 10.50 2.60 3.50
CA MET A 64 11.45 1.86 2.68
C MET A 64 12.76 2.62 2.39
N GLU A 65 12.79 3.95 2.48
CA GLU A 65 14.05 4.73 2.45
C GLU A 65 15.04 4.24 3.50
N ALA A 66 14.56 3.71 4.64
CA ALA A 66 15.41 3.13 5.67
C ALA A 66 16.17 1.87 5.21
N ARG A 67 15.73 1.21 4.13
CA ARG A 67 16.39 0.03 3.56
C ARG A 67 17.61 0.40 2.72
N ILE A 68 17.58 1.56 2.07
CA ILE A 68 18.65 2.04 1.18
C ILE A 68 19.59 3.03 1.87
N THR A 69 19.16 3.59 3.01
CA THR A 69 19.95 4.53 3.81
C THR A 69 20.97 3.80 4.69
N LYS A 70 22.24 4.23 4.66
CA LYS A 70 23.32 3.67 5.51
C LYS A 70 23.31 4.23 6.94
N GLU A 71 22.97 5.51 7.10
CA GLU A 71 23.01 6.23 8.38
C GLU A 71 21.89 5.77 9.33
N LYS A 72 22.27 5.09 10.43
CA LYS A 72 21.31 4.49 11.39
C LYS A 72 20.28 5.49 11.95
N GLY A 73 20.71 6.72 12.26
CA GLY A 73 19.81 7.76 12.77
C GLY A 73 18.71 8.14 11.77
N LYS A 74 19.08 8.33 10.49
CA LYS A 74 18.13 8.62 9.41
C LYS A 74 17.18 7.46 9.17
N ARG A 75 17.67 6.21 9.16
CA ARG A 75 16.83 5.01 9.02
C ARG A 75 15.70 4.97 10.06
N LYS A 76 16.02 5.24 11.33
CA LYS A 76 15.01 5.28 12.40
C LYS A 76 13.99 6.40 12.18
N SER A 77 14.46 7.58 11.76
CA SER A 77 13.59 8.72 11.46
C SER A 77 12.61 8.43 10.32
N PHE A 78 13.09 7.79 9.25
CA PHE A 78 12.28 7.36 8.11
C PHE A 78 11.18 6.38 8.50
N VAL A 79 11.53 5.32 9.24
CA VAL A 79 10.55 4.35 9.75
C VAL A 79 9.51 5.03 10.64
N LYS A 80 9.95 5.85 11.62
CA LYS A 80 9.05 6.51 12.56
C LYS A 80 8.10 7.48 11.85
N SER A 81 8.62 8.35 11.00
CA SER A 81 7.82 9.35 10.32
C SER A 81 6.88 8.73 9.27
N GLY A 82 7.35 7.75 8.50
CA GLY A 82 6.51 7.03 7.55
C GLY A 82 5.39 6.24 8.24
N ALA A 83 5.69 5.53 9.34
CA ALA A 83 4.67 4.82 10.13
C ALA A 83 3.64 5.80 10.72
N THR A 84 4.09 6.93 11.27
CA THR A 84 3.20 7.98 11.79
C THR A 84 2.27 8.53 10.70
N SER A 85 2.79 8.83 9.51
CA SER A 85 1.98 9.28 8.38
C SER A 85 0.97 8.23 7.96
N LEU A 86 1.37 6.96 7.86
CA LEU A 86 0.49 5.86 7.48
C LEU A 86 -0.66 5.68 8.49
N GLU A 87 -0.36 5.72 9.79
CA GLU A 87 -1.38 5.67 10.84
C GLU A 87 -2.38 6.83 10.74
N ASN A 88 -1.91 8.05 10.51
CA ASN A 88 -2.78 9.21 10.37
C ASN A 88 -3.71 9.07 9.17
N ILE A 89 -3.21 8.61 8.02
CA ILE A 89 -4.00 8.38 6.81
C ILE A 89 -5.07 7.31 7.07
N ILE A 90 -4.70 6.21 7.74
CA ILE A 90 -5.59 5.10 8.12
C ILE A 90 -6.67 5.54 9.10
N LYS A 91 -6.34 6.40 10.06
CA LYS A 91 -7.27 6.95 11.04
C LYS A 91 -8.35 7.79 10.37
N SER A 92 -7.99 8.61 9.38
CA SER A 92 -8.94 9.41 8.60
C SER A 92 -9.72 8.61 7.56
N ASN A 93 -9.25 7.41 7.20
CA ASN A 93 -9.85 6.55 6.18
C ASN A 93 -10.03 5.12 6.70
N PRO A 94 -10.82 4.91 7.78
CA PRO A 94 -10.85 3.64 8.51
C PRO A 94 -11.40 2.46 7.70
N ASN A 95 -12.19 2.73 6.65
CA ASN A 95 -12.88 1.70 5.89
C ASN A 95 -12.17 1.31 4.58
N ASN A 96 -10.96 1.83 4.32
CA ASN A 96 -10.23 1.54 3.10
C ASN A 96 -9.31 0.31 3.27
N ALA A 97 -9.65 -0.78 2.56
CA ALA A 97 -8.95 -2.06 2.65
C ALA A 97 -7.51 -2.01 2.12
N GLU A 98 -7.21 -1.19 1.11
CA GLU A 98 -5.86 -1.07 0.56
C GLU A 98 -4.90 -0.39 1.54
N LEU A 99 -5.38 0.60 2.32
CA LEU A 99 -4.57 1.20 3.39
C LEU A 99 -4.20 0.18 4.47
N ARG A 100 -5.16 -0.67 4.85
CA ARG A 100 -4.92 -1.77 5.81
C ARG A 100 -3.94 -2.80 5.26
N LEU A 101 -4.04 -3.11 3.96
CA LEU A 101 -3.11 -4.01 3.27
C LEU A 101 -1.68 -3.45 3.27
N ILE A 102 -1.51 -2.15 2.97
CA ILE A 102 -0.21 -1.46 3.02
C ILE A 102 0.37 -1.52 4.44
N ARG A 103 -0.41 -1.20 5.48
CA ARG A 103 0.06 -1.28 6.86
C ARG A 103 0.43 -2.71 7.27
N LEU A 104 -0.38 -3.70 6.92
CA LEU A 104 -0.07 -5.11 7.18
C LEU A 104 1.25 -5.51 6.53
N SER A 105 1.44 -5.15 5.25
CA SER A 105 2.69 -5.37 4.50
C SER A 105 3.90 -4.75 5.19
N VAL A 106 3.81 -3.49 5.58
CA VAL A 106 4.89 -2.78 6.27
C VAL A 106 5.23 -3.47 7.60
N GLN A 107 4.22 -3.73 8.44
CA GLN A 107 4.42 -4.34 9.76
C GLN A 107 5.06 -5.73 9.65
N GLU A 108 4.66 -6.53 8.65
CA GLU A 108 5.22 -7.87 8.42
C GLU A 108 6.70 -7.86 8.02
N ASN A 109 7.16 -6.79 7.38
CA ASN A 109 8.53 -6.67 6.88
C ASN A 109 9.48 -5.93 7.84
N LEU A 110 8.97 -5.30 8.90
CA LEU A 110 9.79 -4.58 9.86
C LEU A 110 10.36 -5.51 10.95
N PRO A 111 11.61 -5.29 11.39
CA PRO A 111 12.16 -6.00 12.55
C PRO A 111 11.32 -5.77 13.81
N LYS A 112 11.11 -6.80 14.63
CA LYS A 112 10.33 -6.72 15.88
C LYS A 112 10.76 -5.59 16.81
N ILE A 113 12.06 -5.26 16.87
CA ILE A 113 12.62 -4.18 17.69
C ILE A 113 12.06 -2.78 17.34
N VAL A 114 11.44 -2.61 16.17
CA VAL A 114 10.78 -1.37 15.76
C VAL A 114 9.46 -1.15 16.51
N GLY A 115 8.78 -2.21 16.96
CA GLY A 115 7.52 -2.12 17.69
C GLY A 115 6.28 -1.79 16.84
N TYR A 116 6.41 -1.75 15.51
CA TYR A 116 5.29 -1.45 14.60
C TYR A 116 4.66 -2.75 14.07
N HIS A 117 3.87 -3.42 14.90
CA HIS A 117 3.25 -4.73 14.60
C HIS A 117 1.91 -4.99 15.30
N SER A 118 1.37 -4.02 16.06
CA SER A 118 0.18 -4.22 16.89
C SER A 118 -1.10 -4.47 16.09
N SER A 119 -1.18 -3.95 14.86
CA SER A 119 -2.41 -3.97 14.06
C SER A 119 -2.51 -5.16 13.11
N MET A 120 -1.51 -6.06 13.06
CA MET A 120 -1.44 -7.12 12.04
C MET A 120 -2.66 -8.04 12.03
N LYS A 121 -3.15 -8.42 13.22
CA LYS A 121 -4.33 -9.28 13.36
C LYS A 121 -5.60 -8.57 12.86
N ASP A 122 -5.80 -7.33 13.31
CA ASP A 122 -6.98 -6.54 12.99
C ASP A 122 -7.04 -6.18 11.49
N ASP A 123 -5.88 -5.83 10.90
CA ASP A 123 -5.77 -5.56 9.47
C ASP A 123 -6.13 -6.78 8.65
N LYS A 124 -5.59 -7.96 9.01
CA LYS A 124 -5.92 -9.20 8.31
C LYS A 124 -7.43 -9.49 8.38
N THR A 125 -8.01 -9.44 9.57
CA THR A 125 -9.45 -9.68 9.76
C THR A 125 -10.30 -8.69 8.96
N PHE A 126 -9.94 -7.41 8.98
CA PHE A 126 -10.63 -6.39 8.20
C PHE A 126 -10.56 -6.66 6.69
N ILE A 127 -9.37 -7.00 6.17
CA ILE A 127 -9.15 -7.29 4.75
C ILE A 127 -10.00 -8.48 4.32
N LEU A 128 -10.02 -9.57 5.10
CA LEU A 128 -10.83 -10.75 4.81
C LEU A 128 -12.33 -10.42 4.78
N ASN A 129 -12.83 -9.68 5.78
CA ASN A 129 -14.24 -9.35 5.90
C ASN A 129 -14.74 -8.34 4.84
N SER A 130 -13.85 -7.46 4.38
CA SER A 130 -14.17 -6.44 3.37
C SER A 130 -13.90 -6.92 1.94
N TYR A 131 -13.22 -8.04 1.75
CA TYR A 131 -12.74 -8.56 0.46
C TYR A 131 -13.84 -8.61 -0.62
N SER A 132 -14.99 -9.19 -0.30
CA SER A 132 -16.09 -9.41 -1.26
C SER A 132 -16.64 -8.09 -1.84
N LYS A 133 -16.50 -6.99 -1.10
CA LYS A 133 -16.98 -5.64 -1.45
C LYS A 133 -15.98 -4.84 -2.29
N GLN A 134 -14.75 -5.33 -2.47
CA GLN A 134 -13.73 -4.62 -3.22
C GLN A 134 -13.92 -4.79 -4.73
N ASN A 135 -13.40 -3.82 -5.50
CA ASN A 135 -13.35 -3.92 -6.95
C ASN A 135 -12.36 -5.02 -7.40
N THR A 136 -12.47 -5.45 -8.66
CA THR A 136 -11.66 -6.54 -9.23
C THR A 136 -10.16 -6.30 -9.12
N GLY A 137 -9.69 -5.07 -9.37
CA GLY A 137 -8.26 -4.73 -9.29
C GLY A 137 -7.71 -4.94 -7.87
N LEU A 138 -8.38 -4.39 -6.86
CA LEU A 138 -7.98 -4.56 -5.47
C LEU A 138 -8.14 -6.00 -4.98
N LYS A 139 -9.17 -6.73 -5.42
CA LYS A 139 -9.32 -8.17 -5.14
C LYS A 139 -8.14 -8.97 -5.65
N ASN A 140 -7.70 -8.73 -6.89
CA ASN A 140 -6.54 -9.38 -7.48
C ASN A 140 -5.26 -9.03 -6.72
N TYR A 141 -5.12 -7.76 -6.34
CA TYR A 141 -3.97 -7.30 -5.59
C TYR A 141 -3.88 -7.92 -4.19
N ILE A 142 -4.99 -7.97 -3.44
CA ILE A 142 -5.09 -8.65 -2.14
C ILE A 142 -4.72 -10.13 -2.26
N LYS A 143 -5.25 -10.84 -3.28
CA LYS A 143 -4.91 -12.26 -3.52
C LYS A 143 -3.41 -12.46 -3.75
N LYS A 144 -2.80 -11.61 -4.59
CA LYS A 144 -1.37 -11.67 -4.90
C LYS A 144 -0.49 -11.37 -3.68
N PHE A 145 -0.92 -10.45 -2.82
CA PHE A 145 -0.22 -10.18 -1.56
C PHE A 145 -0.37 -11.36 -0.58
N ALA A 146 -1.60 -11.84 -0.36
CA ALA A 146 -1.90 -12.91 0.58
C ALA A 146 -1.22 -14.25 0.23
N SER A 147 -0.93 -14.50 -1.06
CA SER A 147 -0.19 -15.70 -1.50
C SER A 147 1.29 -15.68 -1.08
N GLN A 148 1.87 -14.51 -0.83
CA GLN A 148 3.28 -14.33 -0.47
C GLN A 148 3.45 -13.91 1.01
N SER A 149 2.37 -13.51 1.67
CA SER A 149 2.38 -13.07 3.07
C SER A 149 2.46 -14.24 4.06
N LYS A 150 3.30 -14.04 5.08
CA LYS A 150 3.46 -14.90 6.26
C LYS A 150 2.29 -14.76 7.24
N THR A 151 1.52 -13.67 7.15
CA THR A 151 0.39 -13.38 8.06
C THR A 151 -0.89 -14.11 7.67
N PHE A 152 -1.07 -14.37 6.37
CA PHE A 152 -2.21 -15.13 5.85
C PHE A 152 -1.95 -16.63 5.94
N THR A 153 -2.90 -17.37 6.52
CA THR A 153 -2.90 -18.83 6.57
C THR A 153 -3.48 -19.45 5.30
N ALA A 154 -3.38 -20.78 5.15
CA ALA A 154 -4.06 -21.48 4.05
C ALA A 154 -5.59 -21.29 4.09
N ALA A 155 -6.18 -21.31 5.29
CA ALA A 155 -7.60 -21.06 5.49
C ALA A 155 -7.98 -19.62 5.10
N ASP A 156 -7.19 -18.62 5.53
CA ASP A 156 -7.42 -17.22 5.14
C ASP A 156 -7.40 -17.06 3.61
N ARG A 157 -6.43 -17.69 2.94
CA ARG A 157 -6.31 -17.66 1.47
C ARG A 157 -7.51 -18.30 0.77
N ALA A 158 -8.12 -19.34 1.36
CA ALA A 158 -9.29 -20.00 0.81
C ALA A 158 -10.56 -19.12 0.86
N LEU A 159 -10.58 -18.05 1.68
CA LEU A 159 -11.67 -17.08 1.73
C LEU A 159 -11.58 -16.00 0.63
N LEU A 160 -10.42 -15.87 -0.02
CA LEU A 160 -10.14 -14.88 -1.07
C LEU A 160 -10.45 -15.43 -2.47
N LYS A 161 -11.67 -15.95 -2.67
CA LYS A 161 -12.10 -16.54 -3.95
C LYS A 161 -12.58 -15.48 -4.93
#